data_AF-V2XXL2-F1
#
_entry.id   AF-V2XXL2-F1
#
_cell.length_a   1.000
_cell.length_b   1.000
_cell.length_c   1.000
_cell.angle_alpha   90.00
_cell.angle_beta   90.00
_cell.angle_gamma   90.00
#
_symmetry.space_group_name_H-M   'P 1'
#
loop_
_entity.id
_entity.type
_entity.pdbx_description
1 polymer ?
#
loop_
_entity_poly.entity_id
_entity_poly.type
_entity_poly.pdbx_seq_one_letter_code
_entity_poly.pdbx_strand_id
1 'polypeptide(L)'
;MNGETKSCPHCGVQLPAGASFCPHCAQDISQRKKISPPRHVPRRVLYSALMVLAALLLAGGLYLRGRPQVYDNGAAEVLYTDGGVTYQVLAGWLDDRFDPAHQVYQPVDVRDMLYTFPQCLYINHPESGANANDEFMEKVERVTAAFVETDSEELPWTCDEPIPRPGYAPEAALVSSIHFYSGSGQGTLQWTVELKNGDVIHLYQTMQSIPKEVYRFTPEDAPMNTVEEVQALLDSLDEIAEGGRNTVEIHLPPVTYDGGITIPWYIDLYGAEEGGRTVFTGPVRMVSPNTGIS
;
A
#
# COMPACT_ATOMS: atom_id res chain seq x y z
N MET A 1 25.87 35.48 72.45
CA MET A 1 24.82 35.30 71.43
C MET A 1 23.51 35.27 72.17
N ASN A 2 22.66 36.27 71.92
CA ASN A 2 21.53 36.64 72.76
C ASN A 2 20.43 35.57 72.72
N GLY A 3 20.17 34.94 73.86
CA GLY A 3 19.04 34.01 73.99
C GLY A 3 17.73 34.78 73.85
N GLU A 4 16.87 34.36 72.93
CA GLU A 4 15.53 34.92 72.78
C GLU A 4 14.77 34.80 74.12
N THR A 5 14.27 35.93 74.61
CA THR A 5 13.41 36.00 75.81
C THR A 5 12.00 36.40 75.41
N LYS A 6 11.01 35.91 76.15
CA LYS A 6 9.62 36.33 76.03
C LYS A 6 9.10 36.79 77.39
N SER A 7 8.27 37.81 77.39
CA SER A 7 7.63 38.29 78.63
C SER A 7 6.48 37.37 79.02
N CYS A 8 6.38 37.07 80.31
CA CYS A 8 5.21 36.39 80.85
C CYS A 8 3.96 37.28 80.66
N PRO A 9 2.86 36.78 80.06
CA PRO A 9 1.64 37.57 79.87
C PRO A 9 0.91 37.91 81.18
N HIS A 10 1.23 37.23 82.29
CA HIS A 10 0.56 37.43 83.58
C HIS A 10 1.29 38.39 84.53
N CYS A 11 2.62 38.36 84.56
CA CYS A 11 3.41 39.20 85.48
C CYS A 11 4.50 40.04 84.79
N GLY A 12 4.66 39.93 83.48
CA GLY A 12 5.60 40.74 82.70
C GLY A 12 7.08 40.37 82.84
N VAL A 13 7.44 39.42 83.70
CA VAL A 13 8.86 39.01 83.87
C VAL A 13 9.43 38.41 82.58
N GLN A 14 10.68 38.73 82.25
CA GLN A 14 11.36 38.14 81.10
C GLN A 14 11.75 36.70 81.41
N LEU A 15 11.29 35.78 80.56
CA LEU A 15 11.58 34.36 80.63
C LEU A 15 12.30 33.90 79.37
N PRO A 16 13.05 32.79 79.40
CA PRO A 16 13.58 32.17 78.18
C PRO A 16 12.44 31.87 77.18
N ALA A 17 12.67 32.02 75.88
CA ALA A 17 11.64 31.83 74.85
C ALA A 17 10.92 30.47 74.93
N GLY A 18 11.65 29.42 75.35
CA GLY A 18 11.11 28.07 75.55
C GLY A 18 10.30 27.85 76.84
N ALA A 19 10.19 28.83 77.74
CA ALA A 19 9.50 28.64 79.01
C ALA A 19 8.00 28.36 78.80
N SER A 20 7.53 27.22 79.30
CA SER A 20 6.11 26.85 79.34
C SER A 20 5.43 27.25 80.65
N PHE A 21 6.20 27.66 81.65
CA PHE A 21 5.70 28.03 82.97
C PHE A 21 6.48 29.23 83.52
N CYS A 22 5.80 30.14 84.22
CA CYS A 22 6.45 31.27 84.88
C CYS A 22 6.71 30.97 86.37
N PRO A 23 7.96 30.83 86.81
CA PRO A 23 8.28 30.58 88.22
C PRO A 23 7.99 31.77 89.14
N HIS A 24 7.81 32.98 88.62
CA HIS A 24 7.57 34.17 89.44
C HIS A 24 6.09 34.36 89.83
N CYS A 25 5.16 34.07 88.92
CA CYS A 25 3.72 34.16 89.21
C CYS A 25 3.05 32.80 89.31
N ALA A 26 3.84 31.71 89.19
CA ALA A 26 3.39 30.33 89.22
C ALA A 26 2.31 29.97 88.17
N GLN A 27 2.24 30.72 87.06
CA GLN A 27 1.24 30.53 86.01
C GLN A 27 1.81 29.82 84.77
N ASP A 28 1.02 28.91 84.21
CA ASP A 28 1.31 28.24 82.93
C ASP A 28 1.18 29.23 81.77
N ILE A 29 2.18 29.26 80.90
CA ILE A 29 2.28 30.16 79.74
C ILE A 29 2.41 29.38 78.42
N SER A 30 2.17 28.07 78.44
CA SER A 30 2.23 27.21 77.25
C SER A 30 1.05 27.51 76.31
N GLN A 31 1.36 27.93 75.08
CA GLN A 31 0.36 27.98 74.01
C GLN A 31 0.07 26.54 73.54
N ARG A 32 -1.10 26.02 73.93
CA ARG A 32 -1.61 24.75 73.40
C ARG A 32 -2.00 24.91 71.92
N LYS A 33 -1.18 24.42 71.00
CA LYS A 33 -1.54 24.29 69.58
C LYS A 33 -2.56 23.15 69.46
N LYS A 34 -3.83 23.46 69.20
CA LYS A 34 -4.86 22.44 68.91
C LYS A 34 -4.45 21.68 67.65
N ILE A 35 -4.04 20.43 67.80
CA ILE A 35 -3.82 19.51 66.67
C ILE A 35 -5.21 19.05 66.22
N SER A 36 -5.64 19.53 65.06
CA SER A 36 -6.87 19.05 64.42
C SER A 36 -6.64 17.61 63.93
N PRO A 37 -7.52 16.64 64.25
CA PRO A 37 -7.37 15.28 63.76
C PRO A 37 -7.51 15.24 62.23
N PRO A 38 -6.80 14.31 61.53
CA PRO A 38 -6.99 14.13 60.10
C PRO A 38 -8.46 13.82 59.81
N ARG A 39 -9.05 14.52 58.84
CA ARG A 39 -10.45 14.33 58.46
C ARG A 39 -10.66 12.88 58.03
N HIS A 40 -11.48 12.14 58.78
CA HIS A 40 -11.74 10.74 58.53
C HIS A 40 -12.70 10.62 57.32
N VAL A 41 -12.18 10.17 56.18
CA VAL A 41 -13.04 9.87 55.02
C VAL A 41 -13.78 8.57 55.32
N PRO A 42 -15.11 8.53 55.28
CA PRO A 42 -15.83 7.29 55.52
C PRO A 42 -15.50 6.28 54.41
N ARG A 43 -15.18 5.03 54.78
CA ARG A 43 -14.80 3.96 53.85
C ARG A 43 -15.77 3.82 52.66
N ARG A 44 -17.06 4.06 52.88
CA ARG A 44 -18.09 4.02 51.82
C ARG A 44 -17.83 5.01 50.69
N VAL A 45 -17.33 6.22 50.99
CA VAL A 45 -16.99 7.24 49.98
C VAL A 45 -15.75 6.83 49.18
N LEU A 46 -14.77 6.20 49.84
CA LEU A 46 -13.60 5.65 49.16
C LEU A 46 -14.00 4.51 48.21
N TYR A 47 -14.82 3.56 48.68
CA TYR A 47 -15.30 2.46 47.85
C TYR A 47 -16.18 2.94 46.70
N SER A 48 -17.06 3.92 46.90
CA SER A 48 -17.84 4.49 45.79
C SER A 48 -16.95 5.16 44.75
N ALA A 49 -15.90 5.89 45.17
CA ALA A 49 -14.96 6.51 44.25
C ALA A 49 -14.18 5.45 43.44
N LEU A 50 -13.75 4.35 44.09
CA LEU A 50 -13.09 3.23 43.41
C LEU A 50 -14.02 2.51 42.42
N MET A 51 -15.29 2.31 42.76
CA MET A 51 -16.28 1.71 41.85
C MET A 51 -16.53 2.60 40.63
N VAL A 52 -16.63 3.92 40.82
CA VAL A 52 -16.75 4.87 39.72
C VAL A 52 -15.50 4.84 38.83
N LEU A 53 -14.31 4.83 39.42
CA LEU A 53 -13.06 4.71 38.66
C LEU A 53 -13.01 3.40 37.86
N ALA A 54 -13.38 2.28 38.46
CA ALA A 54 -13.42 0.99 37.78
C ALA A 54 -14.44 0.99 36.62
N ALA A 55 -15.62 1.59 36.82
CA ALA A 55 -16.62 1.74 35.77
C ALA A 55 -16.12 2.63 34.62
N LEU A 56 -15.42 3.73 34.93
CA LEU A 56 -14.81 4.61 33.94
C LEU A 56 -13.69 3.92 33.16
N LEU A 57 -12.86 3.11 33.84
CA LEU A 57 -11.82 2.33 33.19
C LEU A 57 -12.40 1.23 32.29
N LEU A 58 -13.47 0.56 32.73
CA LEU A 58 -14.19 -0.42 31.92
C LEU A 58 -14.84 0.24 30.69
N ALA A 59 -15.55 1.35 30.88
CA ALA A 59 -16.16 2.09 29.79
C ALA A 59 -15.11 2.64 28.82
N GLY A 60 -14.01 3.18 29.34
CA GLY A 60 -12.88 3.65 28.54
C GLY A 60 -12.20 2.52 27.75
N GLY A 61 -12.01 1.36 28.38
CA GLY A 61 -11.46 0.17 27.71
C GLY A 61 -12.37 -0.35 26.60
N LEU A 62 -13.69 -0.41 26.84
CA LEU A 62 -14.66 -0.79 25.83
C LEU A 62 -14.72 0.21 24.67
N TYR A 63 -14.70 1.51 24.99
CA TYR A 63 -14.67 2.58 24.00
C TYR A 63 -13.43 2.52 23.10
N LEU A 64 -12.24 2.34 23.70
CA LEU A 64 -11.00 2.20 22.95
C LEU A 64 -10.99 0.95 22.06
N ARG A 65 -11.64 -0.14 22.51
CA ARG A 65 -11.71 -1.40 21.75
C ARG A 65 -12.70 -1.37 20.59
N GLY A 66 -13.76 -0.57 20.68
CA GLY A 66 -14.76 -0.39 19.63
C GLY A 66 -14.51 0.84 18.75
N ARG A 67 -13.35 1.51 18.90
CA ARG A 67 -13.04 2.68 18.09
C ARG A 67 -12.59 2.21 16.69
N PRO A 68 -13.09 2.85 15.62
CA PRO A 68 -12.59 2.67 14.27
C PRO A 68 -11.07 2.72 14.18
N GLN A 69 -10.49 1.76 13.45
CA GLN A 69 -9.05 1.65 13.20
C GLN A 69 -8.73 1.88 11.73
N VAL A 70 -7.53 2.40 11.47
CA VAL A 70 -6.97 2.52 10.13
C VAL A 70 -5.87 1.48 10.00
N TYR A 71 -6.03 0.59 9.03
CA TYR A 71 -5.06 -0.44 8.67
C TYR A 71 -4.29 0.03 7.45
N ASP A 72 -3.09 0.51 7.70
CA ASP A 72 -2.21 1.07 6.67
C ASP A 72 -0.77 0.64 7.00
N ASN A 73 -0.27 -0.31 6.22
CA ASN A 73 1.10 -0.82 6.32
C ASN A 73 1.95 -0.44 5.10
N GLY A 74 1.44 0.43 4.21
CA GLY A 74 2.10 0.80 2.96
C GLY A 74 2.26 -0.33 1.93
N ALA A 75 1.53 -1.43 2.07
CA ALA A 75 1.65 -2.61 1.22
C ALA A 75 0.39 -2.88 0.40
N ALA A 76 0.46 -3.78 -0.58
CA ALA A 76 -0.68 -4.20 -1.41
C ALA A 76 -1.55 -5.27 -0.71
N GLU A 77 -1.26 -5.59 0.55
CA GLU A 77 -1.95 -6.60 1.35
C GLU A 77 -2.08 -6.15 2.81
N VAL A 78 -3.23 -6.45 3.41
CA VAL A 78 -3.47 -6.38 4.84
C VAL A 78 -4.19 -7.66 5.32
N LEU A 79 -3.75 -8.20 6.45
CA LEU A 79 -4.51 -9.18 7.23
C LEU A 79 -5.45 -8.43 8.19
N TYR A 80 -6.74 -8.51 7.92
CA TYR A 80 -7.78 -7.86 8.72
C TYR A 80 -8.51 -8.89 9.59
N THR A 81 -8.77 -8.56 10.86
CA THR A 81 -9.49 -9.45 11.79
C THR A 81 -10.70 -8.75 12.38
N ASP A 82 -11.89 -9.32 12.16
CA ASP A 82 -13.14 -8.87 12.75
C ASP A 82 -13.91 -10.05 13.33
N GLY A 83 -14.46 -9.88 14.53
CA GLY A 83 -15.24 -10.93 15.21
C GLY A 83 -14.48 -12.25 15.46
N GLY A 84 -13.15 -12.25 15.39
CA GLY A 84 -12.33 -13.46 15.50
C GLY A 84 -12.11 -14.22 14.19
N VAL A 85 -12.60 -13.70 13.06
CA VAL A 85 -12.32 -14.20 11.71
C VAL A 85 -11.26 -13.33 11.06
N THR A 86 -10.25 -13.96 10.46
CA THR A 86 -9.18 -13.26 9.73
C THR A 86 -9.42 -13.37 8.23
N TYR A 87 -9.23 -12.25 7.54
CA TYR A 87 -9.30 -12.11 6.10
C TYR A 87 -7.97 -11.56 5.59
N GLN A 88 -7.48 -12.11 4.50
CA GLN A 88 -6.43 -11.51 3.67
C GLN A 88 -7.13 -10.62 2.65
N VAL A 89 -6.88 -9.32 2.71
CA VAL A 89 -7.40 -8.33 1.76
C VAL A 89 -6.21 -7.84 0.94
N LEU A 90 -6.21 -8.06 -0.36
CA LEU A 90 -5.08 -7.70 -1.22
C LEU A 90 -5.49 -7.16 -2.57
N ALA A 91 -4.61 -6.35 -3.16
CA ALA A 91 -4.68 -5.87 -4.52
C ALA A 91 -3.66 -6.61 -5.41
N GLY A 92 -4.09 -7.14 -6.54
CA GLY A 92 -3.29 -8.07 -7.34
C GLY A 92 -3.69 -8.18 -8.81
N TRP A 93 -2.99 -9.07 -9.51
CA TRP A 93 -3.23 -9.41 -10.91
C TRP A 93 -4.50 -10.25 -11.09
N LEU A 94 -5.01 -10.31 -12.33
CA LEU A 94 -6.26 -11.03 -12.64
C LEU A 94 -6.18 -12.55 -12.37
N ASP A 95 -4.99 -13.12 -12.46
CA ASP A 95 -4.72 -14.56 -12.44
C ASP A 95 -4.06 -15.05 -11.15
N ASP A 96 -3.74 -14.15 -10.23
CA ASP A 96 -3.18 -14.51 -8.92
C ASP A 96 -3.99 -13.86 -7.78
N ARG A 97 -4.78 -14.70 -7.11
CA ARG A 97 -5.63 -14.30 -5.99
C ARG A 97 -4.88 -14.21 -4.66
N PHE A 98 -3.71 -14.82 -4.55
CA PHE A 98 -3.03 -15.01 -3.27
C PHE A 98 -1.74 -14.20 -3.17
N ASP A 99 -1.15 -13.81 -4.30
CA ASP A 99 0.04 -12.96 -4.34
C ASP A 99 -0.32 -11.49 -4.61
N PRO A 100 0.00 -10.57 -3.69
CA PRO A 100 -0.23 -9.14 -3.88
C PRO A 100 0.73 -8.55 -4.93
N ALA A 101 0.20 -7.71 -5.82
CA ALA A 101 1.01 -7.01 -6.81
C ALA A 101 1.57 -5.70 -6.24
N HIS A 102 2.60 -5.81 -5.39
CA HIS A 102 3.28 -4.65 -4.78
C HIS A 102 3.91 -3.72 -5.80
N GLN A 103 4.56 -4.29 -6.81
CA GLN A 103 5.20 -3.57 -7.91
C GLN A 103 4.68 -4.12 -9.23
N VAL A 104 4.23 -3.21 -10.09
CA VAL A 104 3.63 -3.52 -11.38
C VAL A 104 4.43 -2.81 -12.46
N TYR A 105 5.18 -3.59 -13.23
CA TYR A 105 5.96 -3.10 -14.35
C TYR A 105 5.18 -3.30 -15.65
N GLN A 106 5.02 -2.21 -16.40
CA GLN A 106 4.30 -2.19 -17.67
C GLN A 106 5.24 -1.82 -18.81
N PRO A 107 5.91 -2.81 -19.43
CA PRO A 107 6.67 -2.60 -20.65
C PRO A 107 5.72 -2.31 -21.83
N VAL A 108 5.78 -1.10 -22.39
CA VAL A 108 4.87 -0.66 -23.45
C VAL A 108 5.58 0.13 -24.53
N ASP A 109 5.10 0.01 -25.76
CA ASP A 109 5.62 0.77 -26.90
C ASP A 109 5.44 2.28 -26.71
N VAL A 110 6.44 3.06 -27.11
CA VAL A 110 6.33 4.52 -27.20
C VAL A 110 5.40 4.88 -28.36
N ARG A 111 4.12 5.05 -28.04
CA ARG A 111 3.06 5.46 -28.96
C ARG A 111 2.13 6.45 -28.25
N ASP A 112 1.49 7.31 -29.03
CA ASP A 112 0.39 8.16 -28.53
C ASP A 112 -0.90 7.32 -28.41
N MET A 113 -0.90 6.40 -27.45
CA MET A 113 -1.98 5.46 -27.18
C MET A 113 -2.17 5.34 -25.67
N LEU A 114 -3.43 5.31 -25.25
CA LEU A 114 -3.80 4.97 -23.87
C LEU A 114 -3.75 3.45 -23.70
N TYR A 115 -2.91 2.98 -22.78
CA TYR A 115 -2.84 1.59 -22.36
C TYR A 115 -3.75 1.34 -21.18
N THR A 116 -4.34 0.13 -21.12
CA THR A 116 -5.20 -0.26 -20.00
C THR A 116 -4.96 -1.71 -19.56
N PHE A 117 -5.03 -1.94 -18.26
CA PHE A 117 -4.97 -3.27 -17.65
C PHE A 117 -5.76 -3.30 -16.34
N PRO A 118 -6.26 -4.47 -15.89
CA PRO A 118 -7.00 -4.56 -14.65
C PRO A 118 -6.09 -4.64 -13.43
N GLN A 119 -6.55 -4.11 -12.30
CA GLN A 119 -6.10 -4.48 -10.96
C GLN A 119 -7.30 -4.94 -10.15
N CYS A 120 -7.12 -6.03 -9.42
CA CYS A 120 -8.20 -6.75 -8.76
C CYS A 120 -8.05 -6.64 -7.24
N LEU A 121 -9.17 -6.45 -6.55
CA LEU A 121 -9.27 -6.59 -5.10
C LEU A 121 -9.75 -8.01 -4.79
N TYR A 122 -8.96 -8.76 -4.02
CA TYR A 122 -9.28 -10.10 -3.57
C TYR A 122 -9.45 -10.15 -2.06
N ILE A 123 -10.34 -11.02 -1.61
CA ILE A 123 -10.50 -11.35 -0.20
C ILE A 123 -10.47 -12.86 -0.02
N ASN A 124 -9.55 -13.33 0.82
CA ASN A 124 -9.37 -14.74 1.13
C ASN A 124 -9.44 -15.01 2.62
N HIS A 125 -9.80 -16.24 3.00
CA HIS A 125 -9.44 -16.78 4.29
C HIS A 125 -8.00 -17.32 4.23
N PRO A 126 -7.04 -16.75 4.98
CA PRO A 126 -5.62 -17.08 4.81
C PRO A 126 -5.27 -18.51 5.20
N GLU A 127 -6.00 -19.12 6.14
CA GLU A 127 -5.74 -20.49 6.59
C GLU A 127 -6.26 -21.56 5.62
N SER A 128 -7.44 -21.34 5.04
CA SER A 128 -8.09 -22.32 4.15
C SER A 128 -7.85 -22.04 2.66
N GLY A 129 -7.42 -20.82 2.32
CA GLY A 129 -7.34 -20.32 0.95
C GLY A 129 -8.71 -20.11 0.29
N ALA A 130 -9.81 -20.25 1.04
CA ALA A 130 -11.15 -20.09 0.48
C ALA A 130 -11.43 -18.62 0.11
N ASN A 131 -12.21 -18.42 -0.95
CA ASN A 131 -12.69 -17.11 -1.36
C ASN A 131 -13.67 -16.58 -0.30
N ALA A 132 -13.40 -15.40 0.24
CA ALA A 132 -14.20 -14.77 1.29
C ALA A 132 -14.93 -13.50 0.82
N ASN A 133 -15.00 -13.26 -0.50
CA ASN A 133 -15.58 -12.06 -1.09
C ASN A 133 -17.01 -11.81 -0.59
N ASP A 134 -17.91 -12.79 -0.72
CA ASP A 134 -19.33 -12.62 -0.38
C ASP A 134 -19.51 -12.20 1.09
N GLU A 135 -18.85 -12.92 2.01
CA GLU A 135 -18.92 -12.65 3.46
C GLU A 135 -18.30 -11.30 3.83
N PHE A 136 -17.12 -10.99 3.27
CA PHE A 136 -16.41 -9.76 3.63
C PHE A 136 -17.08 -8.53 3.04
N MET A 137 -17.58 -8.60 1.80
CA MET A 137 -18.23 -7.47 1.15
C MET A 137 -19.54 -7.06 1.83
N GLU A 138 -20.20 -7.94 2.58
CA GLU A 138 -21.32 -7.55 3.46
C GLU A 138 -20.91 -6.56 4.57
N LYS A 139 -19.64 -6.56 4.97
CA LYS A 139 -19.07 -5.65 5.98
C LYS A 139 -18.58 -4.34 5.39
N VAL A 140 -18.37 -4.29 4.08
CA VAL A 140 -17.85 -3.12 3.36
C VAL A 140 -18.96 -2.09 3.17
N GLU A 141 -18.67 -0.83 3.49
CA GLU A 141 -19.51 0.32 3.18
C GLU A 141 -19.18 0.87 1.78
N ARG A 142 -17.88 1.01 1.47
CA ARG A 142 -17.41 1.54 0.18
C ARG A 142 -15.99 1.09 -0.12
N VAL A 143 -15.68 0.93 -1.41
CA VAL A 143 -14.30 0.78 -1.89
C VAL A 143 -14.04 1.84 -2.96
N THR A 144 -12.91 2.53 -2.87
CA THR A 144 -12.41 3.42 -3.90
C THR A 144 -10.98 3.05 -4.28
N ALA A 145 -10.56 3.47 -5.47
CA ALA A 145 -9.18 3.38 -5.92
C ALA A 145 -8.79 4.71 -6.58
N ALA A 146 -7.59 5.21 -6.27
CA ALA A 146 -7.08 6.45 -6.85
C ALA A 146 -5.54 6.46 -6.85
N PHE A 147 -4.96 7.10 -7.86
CA PHE A 147 -3.54 7.43 -7.82
C PHE A 147 -3.31 8.62 -6.90
N VAL A 148 -2.50 8.41 -5.87
CA VAL A 148 -2.14 9.45 -4.89
C VAL A 148 -0.85 10.17 -5.25
N GLU A 149 -0.02 9.54 -6.09
CA GLU A 149 1.23 10.09 -6.62
C GLU A 149 1.39 9.63 -8.09
N THR A 150 1.90 10.52 -8.94
CA THR A 150 2.26 10.24 -10.34
C THR A 150 3.45 11.12 -10.70
N ASP A 151 4.44 10.55 -11.41
CA ASP A 151 5.63 11.29 -11.84
C ASP A 151 5.28 12.33 -12.91
N SER A 152 4.38 11.98 -13.82
CA SER A 152 3.95 12.83 -14.92
C SER A 152 2.60 13.47 -14.62
N GLU A 153 2.55 14.80 -14.61
CA GLU A 153 1.29 15.56 -14.54
C GLU A 153 0.58 15.63 -15.90
N GLU A 154 1.33 15.61 -17.01
CA GLU A 154 0.79 15.70 -18.37
C GLU A 154 0.20 14.37 -18.85
N LEU A 155 0.83 13.25 -18.46
CA LEU A 155 0.43 11.90 -18.80
C LEU A 155 0.23 11.07 -17.53
N PRO A 156 -0.73 11.43 -16.66
CA PRO A 156 -0.86 10.81 -15.36
C PRO A 156 -1.35 9.38 -15.46
N TRP A 157 -0.99 8.59 -14.45
CA TRP A 157 -1.71 7.37 -14.14
C TRP A 157 -3.13 7.69 -13.66
N THR A 158 -4.12 6.95 -14.15
CA THR A 158 -5.52 7.08 -13.71
C THR A 158 -6.18 5.71 -13.58
N CYS A 159 -7.32 5.65 -12.90
CA CYS A 159 -8.06 4.41 -12.74
C CYS A 159 -9.57 4.67 -12.68
N ASP A 160 -10.34 3.66 -13.07
CA ASP A 160 -11.79 3.66 -12.91
C ASP A 160 -12.19 3.33 -11.47
N GLU A 161 -13.40 3.75 -11.08
CA GLU A 161 -14.00 3.30 -9.81
C GLU A 161 -14.09 1.76 -9.79
N PRO A 162 -13.67 1.10 -8.69
CA PRO A 162 -13.73 -0.36 -8.60
C PRO A 162 -15.16 -0.90 -8.69
N ILE A 163 -15.40 -1.88 -9.56
CA ILE A 163 -16.71 -2.53 -9.71
C ILE A 163 -16.59 -4.06 -9.83
N PRO A 164 -17.62 -4.85 -9.45
CA PRO A 164 -17.62 -6.29 -9.68
C PRO A 164 -17.63 -6.60 -11.17
N ARG A 165 -16.79 -7.55 -11.62
CA ARG A 165 -16.75 -8.00 -13.02
C ARG A 165 -16.75 -9.54 -13.12
N PRO A 166 -17.85 -10.22 -12.75
CA PRO A 166 -17.87 -11.68 -12.63
C PRO A 166 -17.62 -12.44 -13.94
N GLY A 167 -17.88 -11.83 -15.10
CA GLY A 167 -17.56 -12.43 -16.41
C GLY A 167 -16.10 -12.28 -16.85
N TYR A 168 -15.31 -11.45 -16.16
CA TYR A 168 -13.92 -11.14 -16.51
C TYR A 168 -12.96 -11.59 -15.40
N ALA A 169 -13.28 -11.28 -14.15
CA ALA A 169 -12.53 -11.63 -12.95
C ALA A 169 -13.48 -12.32 -11.95
N PRO A 170 -13.87 -13.59 -12.17
CA PRO A 170 -14.88 -14.26 -11.36
C PRO A 170 -14.49 -14.42 -9.88
N GLU A 171 -13.19 -14.47 -9.58
CA GLU A 171 -12.68 -14.65 -8.23
C GLU A 171 -12.37 -13.33 -7.50
N ALA A 172 -12.41 -12.19 -8.20
CA ALA A 172 -12.18 -10.87 -7.62
C ALA A 172 -13.47 -10.29 -7.03
N ALA A 173 -13.37 -9.60 -5.90
CA ALA A 173 -14.51 -8.86 -5.36
C ALA A 173 -14.82 -7.65 -6.22
N LEU A 174 -13.77 -6.89 -6.57
CA LEU A 174 -13.86 -5.68 -7.38
C LEU A 174 -12.66 -5.62 -8.33
N VAL A 175 -12.86 -4.95 -9.46
CA VAL A 175 -11.83 -4.68 -10.46
C VAL A 175 -11.83 -3.20 -10.78
N SER A 176 -10.65 -2.58 -10.74
CA SER A 176 -10.40 -1.26 -11.27
C SER A 176 -9.59 -1.38 -12.55
N SER A 177 -10.00 -0.69 -13.61
CA SER A 177 -9.21 -0.58 -14.84
C SER A 177 -8.22 0.56 -14.67
N ILE A 178 -6.94 0.25 -14.82
CA ILE A 178 -5.84 1.21 -14.76
C ILE A 178 -5.56 1.73 -16.16
N HIS A 179 -5.31 3.03 -16.29
CA HIS A 179 -5.03 3.68 -17.56
C HIS A 179 -3.76 4.53 -17.47
N PHE A 180 -2.90 4.42 -18.47
CA PHE A 180 -1.61 5.10 -18.50
C PHE A 180 -1.08 5.23 -19.94
N TYR A 181 -0.05 6.05 -20.11
CA TYR A 181 0.70 6.21 -21.34
C TYR A 181 2.13 5.70 -21.14
N SER A 182 2.86 5.45 -22.23
CA SER A 182 4.26 5.02 -22.15
C SER A 182 5.15 5.99 -21.35
N GLY A 183 4.80 7.27 -21.35
CA GLY A 183 5.49 8.35 -20.62
C GLY A 183 4.95 8.65 -19.22
N SER A 184 4.08 7.81 -18.65
CA SER A 184 3.49 8.08 -17.32
C SER A 184 4.48 7.97 -16.16
N GLY A 185 5.62 7.30 -16.35
CA GLY A 185 6.64 7.11 -15.33
C GLY A 185 6.15 6.20 -14.20
N GLN A 186 6.51 6.52 -12.97
CA GLN A 186 6.00 5.84 -11.78
C GLN A 186 4.68 6.48 -11.29
N GLY A 187 3.83 5.66 -10.68
CA GLY A 187 2.65 6.12 -9.95
C GLY A 187 2.35 5.21 -8.76
N THR A 188 1.68 5.76 -7.75
CA THR A 188 1.24 5.00 -6.56
C THR A 188 -0.27 4.92 -6.55
N LEU A 189 -0.82 3.72 -6.79
CA LEU A 189 -2.24 3.43 -6.66
C LEU A 189 -2.57 3.10 -5.21
N GLN A 190 -3.54 3.80 -4.64
CA GLN A 190 -4.10 3.52 -3.33
C GLN A 190 -5.53 2.99 -3.46
N TRP A 191 -5.78 1.83 -2.89
CA TRP A 191 -7.12 1.33 -2.62
C TRP A 191 -7.55 1.75 -1.22
N THR A 192 -8.80 2.18 -1.07
CA THR A 192 -9.39 2.51 0.23
C THR A 192 -10.66 1.72 0.42
N VAL A 193 -10.65 0.82 1.40
CA VAL A 193 -11.79 -0.02 1.78
C VAL A 193 -12.34 0.51 3.11
N GLU A 194 -13.51 1.15 3.04
CA GLU A 194 -14.23 1.66 4.21
C GLU A 194 -15.23 0.60 4.68
N LEU A 195 -15.14 0.20 5.94
CA LEU A 195 -16.00 -0.80 6.56
C LEU A 195 -17.15 -0.15 7.35
N LYS A 196 -18.27 -0.87 7.47
CA LYS A 196 -19.48 -0.40 8.18
C LYS A 196 -19.28 -0.16 9.67
N ASN A 197 -18.28 -0.81 10.27
CA ASN A 197 -17.90 -0.57 11.66
C ASN A 197 -17.04 0.70 11.83
N GLY A 198 -16.69 1.37 10.73
CA GLY A 198 -15.88 2.57 10.67
C GLY A 198 -14.40 2.31 10.40
N ASP A 199 -13.94 1.07 10.44
CA ASP A 199 -12.56 0.73 10.09
C ASP A 199 -12.26 1.08 8.63
N VAL A 200 -11.00 1.40 8.35
CA VAL A 200 -10.53 1.71 7.00
C VAL A 200 -9.27 0.89 6.72
N ILE A 201 -9.22 0.26 5.55
CA ILE A 201 -8.03 -0.46 5.06
C ILE A 201 -7.48 0.31 3.86
N HIS A 202 -6.18 0.59 3.88
CA HIS A 202 -5.44 1.14 2.75
C HIS A 202 -4.49 0.10 2.18
N LEU A 203 -4.52 -0.06 0.85
CA LEU A 203 -3.59 -0.91 0.12
C LEU A 203 -2.86 -0.06 -0.94
N TYR A 204 -1.58 -0.33 -1.15
CA TYR A 204 -0.70 0.46 -2.01
C TYR A 204 0.00 -0.41 -3.04
N GLN A 205 0.00 0.04 -4.29
CA GLN A 205 0.71 -0.60 -5.40
C GLN A 205 1.53 0.43 -6.14
N THR A 206 2.81 0.13 -6.38
CA THR A 206 3.68 0.96 -7.21
C THR A 206 3.59 0.50 -8.66
N MET A 207 3.16 1.40 -9.54
CA MET A 207 3.04 1.20 -10.97
C MET A 207 4.23 1.87 -11.66
N GLN A 208 4.81 1.22 -12.68
CA GLN A 208 5.93 1.75 -13.43
C GLN A 208 5.72 1.47 -14.93
N SER A 209 5.63 2.52 -15.74
CA SER A 209 5.67 2.38 -17.19
C SER A 209 7.12 2.26 -17.63
N ILE A 210 7.42 1.25 -18.43
CA ILE A 210 8.74 1.04 -19.03
C ILE A 210 8.58 1.25 -20.54
N PRO A 211 8.85 2.47 -21.05
CA PRO A 211 8.74 2.74 -22.47
C PRO A 211 9.73 1.90 -23.28
N LYS A 212 9.23 1.32 -24.38
CA LYS A 212 9.98 0.57 -25.38
C LYS A 212 9.94 1.34 -26.68
N GLU A 213 11.10 1.69 -27.21
CA GLU A 213 11.16 2.29 -28.54
C GLU A 213 10.67 1.28 -29.59
N VAL A 214 10.05 1.79 -30.65
CA VAL A 214 9.54 0.95 -31.75
C VAL A 214 10.37 1.21 -32.99
N TYR A 215 11.13 0.20 -33.41
CA TYR A 215 11.91 0.23 -34.64
C TYR A 215 11.10 -0.44 -35.74
N ARG A 216 10.71 0.33 -36.75
CA ARG A 216 9.99 -0.19 -37.91
C ARG A 216 10.92 -0.24 -39.12
N PHE A 217 10.99 -1.41 -39.75
CA PHE A 217 11.72 -1.63 -40.99
C PHE A 217 10.76 -2.01 -42.11
N THR A 218 10.80 -1.23 -43.19
CA THR A 218 10.08 -1.49 -44.43
C THR A 218 11.06 -1.69 -45.59
N PRO A 219 10.62 -2.17 -46.77
CA PRO A 219 11.50 -2.36 -47.92
C PRO A 219 12.19 -1.07 -48.40
N GLU A 220 11.65 0.09 -48.02
CA GLU A 220 12.22 1.40 -48.28
C GLU A 220 13.39 1.75 -47.34
N ASP A 221 13.41 1.16 -46.13
CA ASP A 221 14.40 1.46 -45.09
C ASP A 221 15.61 0.52 -45.14
N ALA A 222 15.40 -0.74 -45.52
CA ALA A 222 16.43 -1.76 -45.54
C ALA A 222 16.25 -2.74 -46.72
N PRO A 223 17.34 -3.23 -47.34
CA PRO A 223 17.27 -4.32 -48.30
C PRO A 223 16.65 -5.57 -47.67
N MET A 224 15.66 -6.17 -48.34
CA MET A 224 14.93 -7.33 -47.87
C MET A 224 14.28 -8.13 -49.02
N ASN A 225 14.90 -8.12 -50.20
CA ASN A 225 14.42 -8.85 -51.39
C ASN A 225 14.98 -10.27 -51.49
N THR A 226 15.91 -10.64 -50.60
CA THR A 226 16.52 -11.99 -50.53
C THR A 226 16.54 -12.52 -49.11
N VAL A 227 16.70 -13.83 -48.95
CA VAL A 227 16.73 -14.46 -47.62
C VAL A 227 17.97 -14.01 -46.84
N GLU A 228 19.09 -13.80 -47.53
CA GLU A 228 20.35 -13.31 -46.97
C GLU A 228 20.22 -11.88 -46.46
N GLU A 229 19.51 -11.01 -47.18
CA GLU A 229 19.24 -9.63 -46.75
C GLU A 229 18.36 -9.59 -45.50
N VAL A 230 17.29 -10.39 -45.47
CA VAL A 230 16.42 -10.49 -44.28
C VAL A 230 17.20 -11.05 -43.09
N GLN A 231 18.02 -12.09 -43.29
CA GLN A 231 18.84 -12.65 -42.22
C GLN A 231 19.88 -11.64 -41.72
N ALA A 232 20.52 -10.88 -42.60
CA ALA A 232 21.47 -9.85 -42.20
C ALA A 232 20.83 -8.73 -41.37
N LEU A 233 19.59 -8.32 -41.70
CA LEU A 233 18.83 -7.40 -40.87
C LEU A 233 18.56 -8.02 -39.49
N LEU A 234 18.06 -9.25 -39.43
CA LEU A 234 17.78 -9.97 -38.18
C LEU A 234 19.03 -10.08 -37.29
N ASP A 235 20.19 -10.42 -37.87
CA ASP A 235 21.46 -10.56 -37.15
C ASP A 235 21.97 -9.22 -36.58
N SER A 236 21.54 -8.09 -37.15
CA SER A 236 21.91 -6.74 -36.68
C SER A 236 21.00 -6.19 -35.57
N LEU A 237 19.85 -6.83 -35.30
CA LEU A 237 18.84 -6.28 -34.40
C LEU A 237 19.30 -6.19 -32.94
N ASP A 238 20.23 -7.03 -32.50
CA ASP A 238 20.77 -6.95 -31.14
C ASP A 238 21.47 -5.62 -30.89
N GLU A 239 22.19 -5.10 -31.89
CA GLU A 239 22.85 -3.81 -31.81
C GLU A 239 21.83 -2.66 -31.93
N ILE A 240 20.86 -2.79 -32.84
CA ILE A 240 19.90 -1.71 -33.12
C ILE A 240 18.86 -1.53 -32.01
N ALA A 241 18.32 -2.63 -31.49
CA ALA A 241 17.19 -2.64 -30.54
C ALA A 241 17.62 -3.07 -29.12
N GLU A 242 18.90 -2.89 -28.81
CA GLU A 242 19.51 -3.13 -27.50
C GLU A 242 19.26 -4.54 -26.94
N GLY A 243 19.40 -5.57 -27.79
CA GLY A 243 19.26 -6.98 -27.39
C GLY A 243 17.85 -7.36 -26.95
N GLY A 244 16.83 -6.83 -27.65
CA GLY A 244 15.43 -7.21 -27.44
C GLY A 244 14.71 -6.45 -26.33
N ARG A 245 15.26 -5.32 -25.85
CA ARG A 245 14.54 -4.43 -24.92
C ARG A 245 13.44 -3.64 -25.62
N ASN A 246 13.66 -3.31 -26.88
CA ASN A 246 12.77 -2.49 -27.69
C ASN A 246 11.96 -3.35 -28.66
N THR A 247 10.82 -2.82 -29.09
CA THR A 247 9.94 -3.49 -30.05
C THR A 247 10.49 -3.30 -31.46
N VAL A 248 10.55 -4.39 -32.23
CA VAL A 248 10.98 -4.36 -33.63
C VAL A 248 9.84 -4.89 -34.49
N GLU A 249 9.42 -4.08 -35.46
CA GLU A 249 8.45 -4.42 -36.49
C GLU A 249 9.16 -4.50 -37.84
N ILE A 250 9.09 -5.65 -38.52
CA ILE A 250 9.65 -5.82 -39.87
C ILE A 250 8.51 -6.14 -40.84
N HIS A 251 8.35 -5.32 -41.87
CA HIS A 251 7.38 -5.52 -42.94
C HIS A 251 8.08 -6.03 -44.20
N LEU A 252 7.92 -7.31 -44.49
CA LEU A 252 8.53 -7.95 -45.65
C LEU A 252 7.77 -7.65 -46.95
N PRO A 253 8.47 -7.45 -48.08
CA PRO A 253 7.85 -7.26 -49.39
C PRO A 253 7.22 -8.56 -49.91
N PRO A 254 6.39 -8.49 -50.97
CA PRO A 254 5.75 -9.64 -51.59
C PRO A 254 6.72 -10.50 -52.42
N VAL A 255 7.68 -11.13 -51.73
CA VAL A 255 8.78 -11.90 -52.31
C VAL A 255 8.67 -13.38 -51.93
N THR A 256 9.05 -14.26 -52.86
CA THR A 256 9.31 -15.68 -52.56
C THR A 256 10.80 -15.84 -52.27
N TYR A 257 11.14 -15.99 -51.00
CA TYR A 257 12.50 -16.19 -50.51
C TYR A 257 12.93 -17.65 -50.69
N ASP A 258 14.06 -17.86 -51.35
CA ASP A 258 14.67 -19.18 -51.53
C ASP A 258 15.47 -19.59 -50.29
N GLY A 259 14.76 -20.03 -49.26
CA GLY A 259 15.34 -20.42 -47.98
C GLY A 259 14.45 -20.10 -46.80
N GLY A 260 15.02 -20.27 -45.61
CA GLY A 260 14.40 -19.96 -44.33
C GLY A 260 15.24 -18.96 -43.54
N ILE A 261 14.63 -18.36 -42.52
CA ILE A 261 15.26 -17.37 -41.65
C ILE A 261 15.28 -17.85 -40.20
N THR A 262 16.19 -17.31 -39.41
CA THR A 262 16.28 -17.51 -37.98
C THR A 262 16.13 -16.17 -37.27
N ILE A 263 15.06 -16.06 -36.48
CA ILE A 263 14.69 -14.89 -35.69
C ILE A 263 15.42 -14.98 -34.35
N PRO A 264 16.18 -13.94 -33.95
CA PRO A 264 17.07 -14.00 -32.78
C PRO A 264 16.32 -13.94 -31.44
N TRP A 265 15.20 -13.23 -31.38
CA TRP A 265 14.34 -13.06 -30.20
C TRP A 265 12.95 -12.55 -30.63
N TYR A 266 12.05 -12.30 -29.68
CA TYR A 266 10.66 -11.94 -29.98
C TYR A 266 10.54 -10.61 -30.76
N ILE A 267 10.14 -10.67 -32.04
CA ILE A 267 9.86 -9.51 -32.90
C ILE A 267 8.50 -9.67 -33.58
N ASP A 268 7.96 -8.57 -34.10
CA ASP A 268 6.78 -8.58 -34.94
C ASP A 268 7.20 -8.62 -36.42
N LEU A 269 7.00 -9.78 -37.07
CA LEU A 269 7.34 -9.98 -38.48
C LEU A 269 6.06 -10.07 -39.32
N TYR A 270 5.87 -9.11 -40.22
CA TYR A 270 4.70 -8.99 -41.09
C TYR A 270 5.07 -9.36 -42.53
N GLY A 271 4.27 -10.22 -43.17
CA GLY A 271 4.35 -10.47 -44.61
C GLY A 271 3.41 -9.57 -45.39
N ALA A 272 3.73 -9.33 -46.66
CA ALA A 272 2.84 -8.67 -47.61
C ALA A 272 1.81 -9.65 -48.18
N GLU A 273 0.59 -9.15 -48.41
CA GLU A 273 -0.46 -9.79 -49.21
C GLU A 273 -0.85 -8.96 -50.45
N GLU A 274 -0.63 -7.64 -50.39
CA GLU A 274 -0.91 -6.71 -51.49
C GLU A 274 0.30 -6.60 -52.43
N GLY A 275 0.07 -6.70 -53.74
CA GLY A 275 1.15 -6.78 -54.74
C GLY A 275 1.80 -8.17 -54.87
N GLY A 276 1.34 -9.15 -54.09
CA GLY A 276 1.83 -10.54 -54.05
C GLY A 276 1.93 -11.03 -52.60
N ARG A 277 2.26 -12.31 -52.40
CA ARG A 277 2.38 -12.89 -51.06
C ARG A 277 3.84 -13.10 -50.68
N THR A 278 4.22 -12.71 -49.47
CA THR A 278 5.50 -13.13 -48.88
C THR A 278 5.52 -14.64 -48.62
N VAL A 279 6.52 -15.35 -49.15
CA VAL A 279 6.67 -16.81 -49.02
C VAL A 279 8.12 -17.16 -48.70
N PHE A 280 8.34 -18.04 -47.73
CA PHE A 280 9.62 -18.70 -47.51
C PHE A 280 9.55 -20.14 -48.01
N THR A 281 10.51 -20.58 -48.82
CA THR A 281 10.60 -21.98 -49.26
C THR A 281 11.24 -22.88 -48.18
N GLY A 282 11.94 -22.28 -47.21
CA GLY A 282 12.52 -22.92 -46.04
C GLY A 282 11.83 -22.56 -44.71
N PRO A 283 12.34 -23.07 -43.59
CA PRO A 283 11.71 -22.87 -42.28
C PRO A 283 11.98 -21.49 -41.70
N VAL A 284 10.96 -20.87 -41.09
CA VAL A 284 11.13 -19.73 -40.17
C VAL A 284 11.32 -20.29 -38.77
N ARG A 285 12.47 -19.99 -38.15
CA ARG A 285 12.84 -20.49 -36.81
C ARG A 285 12.97 -19.33 -35.84
N MET A 286 12.64 -19.57 -34.58
CA MET A 286 13.00 -18.65 -33.49
C MET A 286 14.08 -19.29 -32.64
N VAL A 287 15.09 -18.50 -32.27
CA VAL A 287 16.04 -18.90 -31.23
C VAL A 287 15.32 -18.75 -29.90
N SER A 288 15.02 -19.88 -29.25
CA SER A 288 14.63 -19.83 -27.85
C SER A 288 15.90 -19.53 -27.05
N PRO A 289 15.95 -18.45 -26.25
CA PRO A 289 17.03 -18.30 -25.30
C PRO A 289 17.00 -19.53 -24.40
N ASN A 290 18.12 -20.22 -24.31
CA ASN A 290 18.29 -21.42 -23.49
C ASN A 290 18.08 -20.98 -22.04
N THR A 291 16.84 -21.02 -21.55
CA THR A 291 16.52 -20.85 -20.14
C THR A 291 17.07 -22.08 -19.44
N GLY A 292 18.32 -21.98 -19.01
CA GLY A 292 18.88 -22.89 -18.02
C GLY A 292 17.89 -22.92 -16.86
N ILE A 293 17.29 -24.08 -16.64
CA ILE A 293 16.50 -24.37 -15.46
C ILE A 293 17.44 -24.15 -14.27
N SER A 294 17.23 -23.06 -13.52
CA SER A 294 17.80 -22.88 -12.18
C SER A 294 16.71 -23.08 -11.14
#